data_AF-A0A849V2H1-F1
#
_entry.id   AF-A0A849V2H1-F1
#
_cell.length_a   1.000
_cell.length_b   1.000
_cell.length_c   1.000
_cell.angle_alpha   90.00
_cell.angle_beta   90.00
_cell.angle_gamma   90.00
#
_symmetry.space_group_name_H-M   'P 1'
#
loop_
_entity.id
_entity.type
_entity.pdbx_description
1 polymer ?
#
loop_
_entity_poly.entity_id
_entity_poly.type
_entity_poly.pdbx_seq_one_letter_code
_entity_poly.pdbx_strand_id
1 'polypeptide(L)'
;MTRHYWVLFHRYTGLMMTLFLVIVALTGSVLAFKDELDTWLNPDLLCVEERDAPMLDPLVLIGKAEESEPNMRVDEALLHVVPSRSFEVSLAPRFKNTAVKELVTLPVILGAFNKEDGIVMIYLDPYTGKKIGERNITKGVSGRKDIIWFLYRLHMMLALPASYAGLGARILGVVALVWTIDCFVGFYLTLPPRPRKQFLTLQ
;
A
#
# COMPACT_ATOMS: atom_id res chain seq x y z
N MET A 1 -42.78 0.26 -8.53
CA MET A 1 -41.73 -0.32 -9.39
C MET A 1 -40.33 0.18 -9.03
N THR A 2 -40.08 1.48 -8.81
CA THR A 2 -38.74 2.03 -8.53
C THR A 2 -38.01 1.44 -7.31
N ARG A 3 -38.65 1.32 -6.14
CA ARG A 3 -38.00 0.79 -4.92
C ARG A 3 -37.56 -0.68 -5.06
N HIS A 4 -38.34 -1.51 -5.76
CA HIS A 4 -38.00 -2.92 -5.95
C HIS A 4 -36.70 -3.08 -6.75
N TYR A 5 -36.51 -2.28 -7.80
CA TYR A 5 -35.26 -2.26 -8.56
C TYR A 5 -34.07 -1.86 -7.69
N TRP A 6 -34.19 -0.81 -6.87
CA TRP A 6 -33.12 -0.41 -5.95
C TRP A 6 -32.76 -1.49 -4.93
N VAL A 7 -33.74 -2.23 -4.41
CA VAL A 7 -33.49 -3.37 -3.52
C VAL A 7 -32.72 -4.49 -4.24
N LEU A 8 -33.12 -4.84 -5.47
CA LEU A 8 -32.41 -5.87 -6.25
C LEU A 8 -30.99 -5.41 -6.58
N PHE A 9 -30.83 -4.17 -7.04
CA PHE A 9 -29.52 -3.58 -7.33
C PHE A 9 -28.60 -3.64 -6.10
N HIS A 10 -29.06 -3.13 -4.96
CA HIS A 10 -28.27 -3.15 -3.72
C HIS A 10 -27.88 -4.56 -3.30
N ARG A 11 -28.83 -5.49 -3.33
CA ARG A 11 -28.60 -6.89 -2.93
C ARG A 11 -27.52 -7.57 -3.78
N TYR A 12 -27.63 -7.46 -5.10
CA TYR A 12 -26.70 -8.15 -6.00
C TYR A 12 -25.35 -7.45 -6.04
N THR A 13 -25.32 -6.11 -6.07
CA THR A 13 -24.07 -5.34 -6.00
C THR A 13 -23.32 -5.65 -4.71
N GLY A 14 -24.00 -5.58 -3.56
CA GLY A 14 -23.47 -5.97 -2.26
C GLY A 14 -22.88 -7.39 -2.27
N LEU A 15 -23.66 -8.38 -2.70
CA LEU A 15 -23.22 -9.78 -2.73
C LEU A 15 -21.97 -9.99 -3.60
N MET A 16 -21.88 -9.31 -4.75
CA MET A 16 -20.71 -9.41 -5.63
C MET A 16 -19.46 -8.79 -5.01
N MET A 17 -19.60 -7.69 -4.26
CA MET A 17 -18.45 -6.99 -3.65
C MET A 17 -18.08 -7.48 -2.25
N THR A 18 -18.91 -8.27 -1.57
CA THR A 18 -18.65 -8.71 -0.18
C THR A 18 -17.29 -9.37 0.00
N LEU A 19 -16.95 -10.37 -0.82
CA LEU A 19 -15.66 -11.07 -0.70
C LEU A 19 -14.49 -10.10 -0.85
N PHE A 20 -14.62 -9.17 -1.80
CA PHE A 20 -13.61 -8.17 -2.08
C PHE A 20 -13.42 -7.22 -0.90
N LEU A 21 -14.50 -6.67 -0.36
CA LEU A 21 -14.48 -5.78 0.80
C LEU A 21 -13.92 -6.47 2.04
N VAL A 22 -14.22 -7.76 2.26
CA VAL A 22 -13.65 -8.53 3.37
C VAL A 22 -12.13 -8.60 3.27
N ILE A 23 -11.58 -8.94 2.10
CA ILE A 23 -10.12 -9.03 1.91
C ILE A 23 -9.46 -7.66 2.12
N VAL A 24 -10.02 -6.60 1.52
CA VAL A 24 -9.48 -5.24 1.63
C VAL A 24 -9.60 -4.70 3.06
N ALA A 25 -10.71 -4.95 3.75
CA ALA A 25 -10.90 -4.52 5.13
C ALA A 25 -9.95 -5.26 6.10
N LEU A 26 -9.78 -6.57 5.94
CA LEU A 26 -8.85 -7.35 6.76
C LEU A 26 -7.40 -6.90 6.55
N THR A 27 -6.98 -6.78 5.29
CA THR A 27 -5.63 -6.30 4.96
C THR A 27 -5.41 -4.87 5.44
N GLY A 28 -6.39 -3.98 5.27
CA GLY A 28 -6.32 -2.60 5.75
C GLY A 28 -6.24 -2.50 7.27
N SER A 29 -6.97 -3.35 7.99
CA SER A 29 -6.91 -3.41 9.46
C SER A 29 -5.53 -3.84 9.96
N VAL A 30 -4.87 -4.78 9.27
CA VAL A 30 -3.49 -5.17 9.57
C VAL A 30 -2.52 -4.04 9.24
N LEU A 31 -2.70 -3.36 8.11
CA LEU A 31 -1.84 -2.27 7.67
C LEU A 31 -1.92 -1.01 8.54
N ALA A 32 -2.98 -0.85 9.34
CA ALA A 32 -3.04 0.21 10.34
C ALA A 32 -1.91 0.11 11.40
N PHE A 33 -1.33 -1.08 11.57
CA PHE A 33 -0.19 -1.36 12.44
C PHE A 33 1.03 -1.81 11.63
N LYS A 34 1.15 -1.33 10.38
CA LYS A 34 2.17 -1.79 9.43
C LYS A 34 3.57 -1.68 10.04
N ASP A 35 3.91 -0.54 10.61
CA ASP A 35 5.27 -0.27 11.07
C ASP A 35 5.59 -1.07 12.33
N GLU A 36 4.65 -1.17 13.27
CA GLU A 36 4.80 -1.97 14.49
C GLU A 36 4.94 -3.46 14.15
N LEU A 37 4.11 -3.97 13.25
CA LEU A 37 4.16 -5.37 12.82
C LEU A 37 5.41 -5.67 12.02
N ASP A 38 5.85 -4.79 11.12
CA ASP A 38 7.09 -4.97 10.36
C ASP A 38 8.30 -4.98 11.30
N THR A 39 8.31 -4.10 12.30
CA THR A 39 9.36 -4.04 13.33
C THR A 39 9.40 -5.29 14.19
N TRP A 40 8.24 -5.72 14.69
CA TRP A 40 8.13 -6.94 15.49
C TRP A 40 8.54 -8.16 14.69
N LEU A 41 8.21 -8.18 13.40
CA LEU A 41 8.53 -9.26 12.49
C LEU A 41 9.95 -9.16 11.93
N ASN A 42 10.64 -8.03 11.94
CA ASN A 42 11.99 -7.91 11.37
C ASN A 42 12.89 -7.04 12.28
N PRO A 43 13.03 -7.37 13.57
CA PRO A 43 13.83 -6.56 14.50
C PRO A 43 15.32 -6.58 14.14
N ASP A 44 15.78 -7.68 13.54
CA ASP A 44 17.14 -7.85 13.02
C ASP A 44 17.47 -6.90 11.86
N LEU A 45 16.44 -6.42 11.16
CA LEU A 45 16.59 -5.49 10.04
C LEU A 45 16.30 -4.04 10.44
N LEU A 46 15.31 -3.84 11.32
CA LEU A 46 14.71 -2.55 11.62
C LEU A 46 15.15 -1.93 12.95
N CYS A 47 15.75 -2.71 13.84
CA CYS A 47 16.21 -2.25 15.15
C CYS A 47 17.73 -2.29 15.24
N VAL A 48 18.30 -1.31 15.92
CA VAL A 48 19.74 -1.24 16.23
C VAL A 48 19.89 -1.01 17.72
N GLU A 49 20.91 -1.61 18.33
CA GLU A 49 21.24 -1.33 19.73
C GLU A 49 21.62 0.14 19.90
N GLU A 50 20.99 0.80 20.86
CA GLU A 50 21.30 2.17 21.20
C GLU A 50 22.72 2.26 21.76
N ARG A 51 23.51 3.18 21.22
CA ARG A 51 24.91 3.42 21.63
C ARG A 51 25.08 4.84 22.11
N ASP A 52 25.94 5.00 23.12
CA ASP A 52 26.40 6.31 23.60
C ASP A 52 27.47 6.89 22.66
N ALA A 53 27.06 7.14 21.41
CA ALA A 53 27.87 7.71 20.36
C ALA A 53 27.00 8.64 19.50
N PRO A 54 27.55 9.71 18.91
CA PRO A 54 26.79 10.53 17.98
C PRO A 54 26.42 9.70 16.74
N MET A 55 25.15 9.77 16.33
CA MET A 55 24.71 9.21 15.06
C MET A 55 25.31 10.01 13.89
N LEU A 56 25.50 9.34 12.75
CA LEU A 56 25.96 10.00 11.53
C LEU A 56 24.88 10.89 10.95
N ASP A 57 25.32 11.95 10.26
CA ASP A 57 24.41 12.82 9.52
C ASP A 57 23.66 12.02 8.43
N PRO A 58 22.34 12.23 8.26
CA PRO A 58 21.55 11.53 7.25
C PRO A 58 22.14 11.62 5.84
N LEU A 59 22.72 12.75 5.45
CA LEU A 59 23.32 12.90 4.12
C LEU A 59 24.59 12.05 3.96
N VAL A 60 25.36 11.86 5.04
CA VAL A 60 26.51 10.96 5.03
C VAL A 60 26.07 9.51 4.88
N LEU A 61 24.98 9.11 5.54
CA LEU A 61 24.39 7.78 5.42
C LEU A 61 23.85 7.52 4.00
N ILE A 62 23.18 8.51 3.41
CA ILE A 62 22.72 8.48 2.01
C ILE A 62 23.91 8.30 1.06
N GLY A 63 24.99 9.06 1.24
CA GLY A 63 26.20 8.91 0.43
C GLY A 63 26.80 7.50 0.53
N LYS A 64 26.88 6.94 1.74
CA LYS A 64 27.32 5.55 1.95
C LYS A 64 26.40 4.52 1.29
N ALA A 65 25.08 4.76 1.28
CA ALA A 65 24.13 3.90 0.57
C ALA A 65 24.40 3.90 -0.94
N GLU A 66 24.63 5.06 -1.55
CA GLU A 66 24.96 5.16 -2.98
C GLU A 66 26.31 4.54 -3.34
N GLU A 67 27.32 4.69 -2.47
CA GLU A 67 28.62 4.04 -2.65
C GLU A 67 28.50 2.51 -2.62
N SER A 68 27.59 1.98 -1.81
CA SER A 68 27.36 0.53 -1.70
C SER A 68 26.70 -0.08 -2.93
N GLU A 69 25.92 0.70 -3.69
CA GLU A 69 25.22 0.24 -4.90
C GLU A 69 25.42 1.22 -6.08
N PRO A 70 26.59 1.20 -6.75
CA PRO A 70 26.96 2.23 -7.75
C PRO A 70 26.07 2.27 -9.00
N ASN A 71 25.29 1.22 -9.25
CA ASN A 71 24.31 1.16 -10.35
C ASN A 71 22.92 1.70 -9.98
N MET A 72 22.69 2.02 -8.70
CA MET A 72 21.44 2.54 -8.16
C MET A 72 21.61 4.00 -7.71
N ARG A 73 20.50 4.71 -7.56
CA ARG A 73 20.41 6.06 -7.02
C ARG A 73 19.48 6.05 -5.83
N VAL A 74 19.68 6.94 -4.87
CA VAL A 74 18.71 7.15 -3.80
C VAL A 74 17.44 7.76 -4.40
N ASP A 75 16.32 7.11 -4.13
CA ASP A 75 14.99 7.57 -4.55
C ASP A 75 14.28 8.24 -3.37
N GLU A 76 14.39 7.66 -2.18
CA GLU A 76 13.78 8.16 -0.95
C GLU A 76 14.65 7.79 0.26
N ALA A 77 14.81 8.72 1.21
CA ALA A 77 15.48 8.48 2.48
C ALA A 77 14.83 9.31 3.58
N LEU A 78 14.62 8.70 4.75
CA LEU A 78 14.11 9.40 5.92
C LEU A 78 15.23 10.24 6.53
N LEU A 79 15.06 11.56 6.60
CA LEU A 79 16.05 12.45 7.21
C LEU A 79 16.02 12.41 8.75
N HIS A 80 15.02 11.78 9.35
CA HIS A 80 14.91 11.60 10.78
C HIS A 80 15.56 10.29 11.21
N VAL A 81 16.65 10.39 11.98
CA VAL A 81 17.37 9.22 12.52
C VAL A 81 16.90 8.95 13.93
N VAL A 82 16.49 7.72 14.21
CA VAL A 82 16.07 7.28 15.55
C VAL A 82 17.14 6.33 16.11
N PRO A 83 17.64 6.55 17.36
CA PRO A 83 18.74 5.76 17.94
C PRO A 83 18.52 4.25 17.95
N SER A 84 17.29 3.81 18.20
CA SER A 84 16.91 2.39 18.25
C SER A 84 16.47 1.80 16.91
N ARG A 85 16.57 2.57 15.80
CA ARG A 85 16.14 2.13 14.46
C ARG A 85 17.28 2.13 13.47
N SER A 86 17.19 1.22 12.50
CA SER A 86 18.02 1.28 11.31
C SER A 86 17.67 2.51 10.48
N PHE A 87 18.66 3.09 9.80
CA PHE A 87 18.43 4.13 8.80
C PHE A 87 18.00 3.49 7.48
N GLU A 88 16.78 3.81 7.02
CA GLU A 88 16.19 3.24 5.81
C GLU A 88 16.45 4.13 4.59
N VAL A 89 16.97 3.52 3.52
CA VAL A 89 17.21 4.19 2.25
C VAL A 89 16.64 3.36 1.11
N SER A 90 15.74 3.95 0.35
CA SER A 90 15.19 3.37 -0.87
C SER A 90 16.07 3.70 -2.06
N LEU A 91 16.52 2.66 -2.77
CA LEU A 91 17.33 2.78 -3.97
C LEU A 91 16.54 2.35 -5.20
N ALA A 92 16.63 3.15 -6.25
CA ALA A 92 16.09 2.86 -7.57
C ALA A 92 17.21 2.73 -8.60
N PRO A 93 17.02 1.98 -9.70
CA PRO A 93 18.01 1.89 -10.77
C PRO A 93 18.34 3.27 -11.36
N ARG A 94 19.61 3.54 -11.65
CA ARG A 94 19.98 4.78 -12.37
C ARG A 94 19.40 4.73 -13.78
N PHE A 95 18.48 5.64 -14.08
CA PHE A 95 17.88 5.76 -15.41
C PHE A 95 18.96 6.16 -16.42
N LYS A 96 19.36 5.23 -17.30
CA LYS A 96 20.37 5.52 -18.34
C LYS A 96 19.82 6.30 -19.54
N ASN A 97 18.51 6.29 -19.82
CA ASN A 97 17.94 7.11 -20.91
C ASN A 97 16.39 7.10 -20.99
N THR A 98 15.68 7.24 -19.88
CA THR A 98 14.21 7.16 -19.91
C THR A 98 13.59 8.56 -19.94
N ALA A 99 12.89 8.88 -21.03
CA ALA A 99 12.19 10.15 -21.18
C ALA A 99 11.26 10.40 -19.98
N VAL A 100 11.27 11.64 -19.48
CA VAL A 100 10.50 12.18 -18.33
C VAL A 100 9.00 11.78 -18.33
N LYS A 101 8.47 11.35 -19.46
CA LYS A 101 7.11 10.82 -19.63
C LYS A 101 6.82 9.53 -18.83
N GLU A 102 7.81 8.67 -18.59
CA GLU A 102 7.63 7.48 -17.75
C GLU A 102 7.68 7.81 -16.25
N LEU A 103 8.34 8.91 -15.85
CA LEU A 103 8.39 9.37 -14.45
C LEU A 103 7.04 9.81 -13.90
N VAL A 104 6.12 10.25 -14.78
CA VAL A 104 4.78 10.76 -14.40
C VAL A 104 3.70 9.80 -14.89
N THR A 105 3.84 8.51 -14.58
CA THR A 105 2.69 7.61 -14.62
C THR A 105 2.23 7.34 -13.20
N LEU A 106 0.95 7.63 -12.91
CA LEU A 106 0.23 7.35 -11.66
C LEU A 106 0.59 6.04 -10.93
N PRO A 107 0.93 4.90 -11.59
CA PRO A 107 1.48 3.72 -10.91
C PRO A 107 2.73 3.99 -10.04
N VAL A 108 3.62 4.92 -10.42
CA VAL A 108 4.83 5.25 -9.64
C VAL A 108 4.47 5.82 -8.26
N ILE A 109 3.44 6.68 -8.19
CA ILE A 109 2.98 7.31 -6.94
C ILE A 109 2.30 6.30 -6.01
N LEU A 110 1.72 5.23 -6.56
CA LEU A 110 1.00 4.19 -5.80
C LEU A 110 1.88 2.97 -5.44
N GLY A 111 3.17 2.98 -5.76
CA GLY A 111 4.10 1.87 -5.47
C GLY A 111 4.12 0.75 -6.51
N ALA A 112 3.62 0.99 -7.72
CA ALA A 112 3.61 0.02 -8.82
C ALA A 112 4.85 0.23 -9.71
N PHE A 113 6.01 -0.23 -9.24
CA PHE A 113 7.23 -0.24 -10.05
C PHE A 113 7.18 -1.39 -11.04
N ASN A 114 7.00 -1.06 -12.31
CA ASN A 114 6.87 -2.00 -13.42
C ASN A 114 8.23 -2.39 -14.04
N LYS A 115 9.30 -2.51 -13.25
CA LYS A 115 10.62 -2.83 -13.78
C LYS A 115 11.25 -3.99 -13.04
N GLU A 116 11.80 -4.92 -13.81
CA GLU A 116 12.57 -6.09 -13.37
C GLU A 116 13.78 -5.67 -12.49
N ASP A 117 14.25 -4.43 -12.69
CA ASP A 117 15.19 -3.73 -11.83
C ASP A 117 14.44 -3.10 -10.63
N GLY A 118 14.12 -3.94 -9.66
CA GLY A 118 13.30 -3.57 -8.52
C GLY A 118 13.84 -2.45 -7.63
N ILE A 119 12.95 -1.78 -6.88
CA ILE A 119 13.37 -0.95 -5.75
C ILE A 119 13.96 -1.85 -4.66
N VAL A 120 15.14 -1.47 -4.20
CA VAL A 120 15.83 -2.11 -3.08
C VAL A 120 15.88 -1.12 -1.93
N MET A 121 15.28 -1.47 -0.81
CA MET A 121 15.46 -0.72 0.42
C MET A 121 16.63 -1.32 1.18
N ILE A 122 17.60 -0.47 1.49
CA ILE A 122 18.79 -0.80 2.26
C ILE A 122 18.63 -0.24 3.68
N TYR A 123 19.12 -1.03 4.63
CA TYR A 123 19.13 -0.71 6.05
C TYR A 123 20.56 -0.51 6.50
N LEU A 124 20.83 0.67 7.03
CA LEU A 124 22.14 1.04 7.55
C LEU A 124 22.09 1.21 9.07
N ASP A 125 23.18 0.85 9.72
CA ASP A 125 23.38 1.20 11.13
C ASP A 125 23.61 2.72 11.22
N PRO A 126 22.80 3.48 12.01
CA PRO A 126 22.87 4.93 12.06
C PRO A 126 24.18 5.46 12.66
N TYR A 127 24.92 4.66 13.41
CA TYR A 127 26.17 5.05 14.05
C TYR A 127 27.40 4.77 13.16
N THR A 128 27.39 3.67 12.42
CA THR A 128 28.56 3.24 11.62
C THR A 128 28.36 3.45 10.12
N GLY A 129 27.12 3.49 9.66
CA GLY A 129 26.76 3.47 8.24
C GLY A 129 26.99 2.11 7.58
N LYS A 130 27.16 1.04 8.35
CA LYS A 130 27.31 -0.32 7.83
C LYS A 130 25.95 -0.87 7.38
N LYS A 131 25.91 -1.54 6.22
CA LYS A 131 24.74 -2.27 5.72
C LYS A 131 24.38 -3.42 6.66
N ILE A 132 23.21 -3.32 7.29
CA ILE A 132 22.59 -4.35 8.13
C ILE A 132 21.93 -5.39 7.22
N GLY A 133 21.19 -4.91 6.21
CA GLY A 133 20.49 -5.78 5.27
C GLY A 133 19.82 -5.01 4.14
N GLU A 134 19.09 -5.76 3.33
CA GLU A 134 18.33 -5.23 2.21
C GLU A 134 17.00 -5.98 2.04
N ARG A 135 15.99 -5.26 1.58
CA ARG A 135 14.72 -5.84 1.09
C ARG A 135 14.47 -5.35 -0.32
N ASN A 136 14.03 -6.25 -1.20
CA ASN A 136 13.55 -5.84 -2.51
C ASN A 136 12.02 -5.77 -2.44
N ILE A 137 11.47 -4.56 -2.47
CA ILE A 137 10.03 -4.33 -2.28
C ILE A 137 9.19 -4.69 -3.51
N THR A 138 9.84 -4.92 -4.65
CA THR A 138 9.16 -5.21 -5.93
C THR A 138 9.20 -6.70 -6.29
N LYS A 139 10.23 -7.43 -5.84
CA LYS A 139 10.29 -8.88 -5.95
C LYS A 139 9.21 -9.51 -5.07
N GLY A 140 8.74 -10.69 -5.46
CA GLY A 140 7.67 -11.40 -4.74
C GLY A 140 8.06 -11.78 -3.31
N VAL A 141 7.14 -12.46 -2.62
CA VAL A 141 7.36 -12.91 -1.24
C VAL A 141 8.48 -13.96 -1.24
N SER A 142 9.63 -13.59 -0.68
CA SER A 142 10.80 -14.48 -0.58
C SER A 142 11.00 -14.97 0.85
N GLY A 143 10.44 -14.27 1.83
CA GLY A 143 10.43 -14.72 3.22
C GLY A 143 9.62 -13.84 4.15
N ARG A 144 9.86 -14.02 5.45
CA ARG A 144 9.18 -13.33 6.54
C ARG A 144 9.22 -11.79 6.39
N LYS A 145 10.35 -11.25 5.94
CA LYS A 145 10.56 -9.81 5.74
C LYS A 145 9.66 -9.15 4.69
N ASP A 146 9.04 -9.95 3.82
CA ASP A 146 8.21 -9.43 2.72
C ASP A 146 6.71 -9.52 3.02
N ILE A 147 6.30 -10.15 4.14
CA ILE A 147 4.88 -10.43 4.45
C ILE A 147 4.06 -9.14 4.55
N ILE A 148 4.57 -8.16 5.29
CA ILE A 148 3.86 -6.88 5.49
C ILE A 148 3.74 -6.11 4.16
N TRP A 149 4.78 -6.16 3.32
CA TRP A 149 4.75 -5.57 1.98
C TRP A 149 3.84 -6.29 1.01
N PHE A 150 3.74 -7.62 1.13
CA PHE A 150 2.76 -8.40 0.39
C PHE A 150 1.34 -8.02 0.76
N LEU A 151 1.03 -7.86 2.06
CA LEU A 151 -0.28 -7.40 2.51
C LEU A 151 -0.58 -5.99 1.98
N TYR A 152 0.41 -5.10 1.98
CA TYR A 152 0.29 -3.78 1.36
C TYR A 152 -0.05 -3.88 -0.13
N ARG A 153 0.67 -4.73 -0.89
CA ARG A 153 0.42 -4.94 -2.31
C ARG A 153 -0.94 -5.62 -2.57
N LEU A 154 -1.36 -6.53 -1.70
CA LEU A 154 -2.68 -7.15 -1.73
C LEU A 154 -3.78 -6.09 -1.57
N HIS A 155 -3.60 -5.19 -0.61
CA HIS A 155 -4.55 -4.13 -0.32
C HIS A 155 -4.65 -3.08 -1.44
N MET A 156 -3.51 -2.67 -1.99
CA MET A 156 -3.45 -1.56 -2.97
C MET A 156 -3.59 -2.00 -4.42
N MET A 157 -3.27 -3.26 -4.75
CA MET A 157 -3.15 -3.74 -6.14
C MET A 157 -3.63 -5.18 -6.33
N LEU A 158 -4.31 -5.77 -5.34
CA LEU A 158 -4.78 -7.16 -5.37
C LEU A 158 -3.64 -8.19 -5.51
N ALA A 159 -2.45 -7.84 -5.01
CA ALA A 159 -1.23 -8.64 -5.02
C ALA A 159 -0.74 -9.05 -6.42
N LEU A 160 -1.28 -8.40 -7.46
CA LEU A 160 -0.92 -8.67 -8.84
C LEU A 160 0.57 -8.40 -9.10
N PRO A 161 1.17 -9.09 -10.09
CA PRO A 161 2.52 -8.79 -10.53
C PRO A 161 2.65 -7.33 -10.97
N ALA A 162 3.87 -6.80 -10.91
CA ALA A 162 4.19 -5.42 -11.27
C ALA A 162 3.62 -4.99 -12.65
N SER A 163 3.63 -5.90 -13.62
CA SER A 163 3.06 -5.68 -14.96
C SER A 163 1.55 -5.43 -14.99
N TYR A 164 0.81 -5.96 -14.01
CA TYR A 164 -0.64 -5.83 -13.89
C TYR A 164 -1.08 -4.97 -12.69
N ALA A 165 -0.13 -4.38 -11.97
CA ALA A 165 -0.40 -3.56 -10.79
C ALA A 165 -1.38 -2.40 -11.08
N GLY A 166 -1.21 -1.72 -12.23
CA GLY A 166 -2.13 -0.66 -12.67
C GLY A 166 -3.56 -1.14 -12.93
N LEU A 167 -3.74 -2.40 -13.35
CA LEU A 167 -5.06 -3.00 -13.51
C LEU A 167 -5.69 -3.31 -12.14
N GLY A 168 -4.91 -3.83 -11.19
CA GLY A 168 -5.35 -4.06 -9.81
C GLY A 168 -5.85 -2.79 -9.15
N ALA A 169 -5.09 -1.70 -9.24
CA ALA A 169 -5.48 -0.40 -8.68
C ALA A 169 -6.77 0.16 -9.31
N ARG A 170 -6.95 -0.02 -10.63
CA ARG A 170 -8.20 0.39 -11.32
C ARG A 170 -9.39 -0.43 -10.88
N ILE A 171 -9.23 -1.74 -10.73
CA ILE A 171 -10.30 -2.62 -10.21
C ILE A 171 -10.70 -2.16 -8.81
N LEU A 172 -9.73 -1.92 -7.92
CA LEU A 172 -9.96 -1.38 -6.58
C LEU A 172 -10.73 -0.06 -6.62
N GLY A 173 -10.31 0.88 -7.46
CA GLY A 173 -11.00 2.16 -7.63
C GLY A 173 -12.44 2.02 -8.13
N VAL A 174 -12.67 1.18 -9.14
CA VAL A 174 -14.02 0.93 -9.69
C VAL A 174 -14.91 0.28 -8.63
N VAL A 175 -14.42 -0.74 -7.92
CA VAL A 175 -15.19 -1.40 -6.85
C VAL A 175 -15.50 -0.41 -5.72
N ALA A 176 -14.54 0.44 -5.34
CA ALA A 176 -14.77 1.48 -4.33
C ALA A 176 -15.83 2.51 -4.76
N LEU A 177 -15.85 2.91 -6.04
CA LEU A 177 -16.90 3.79 -6.58
C LEU A 177 -18.27 3.11 -6.58
N VAL A 178 -18.34 1.86 -7.02
CA VAL A 178 -19.57 1.06 -7.00
C VAL A 178 -20.09 0.92 -5.57
N TRP A 179 -19.20 0.59 -4.62
CA TRP A 179 -19.54 0.51 -3.20
C TRP A 179 -20.04 1.84 -2.64
N THR A 180 -19.38 2.95 -3.00
CA THR A 180 -19.80 4.29 -2.57
C THR A 180 -21.22 4.61 -3.05
N ILE A 181 -21.52 4.35 -4.32
CA ILE A 181 -22.88 4.51 -4.88
C ILE A 181 -23.87 3.60 -4.16
N ASP A 182 -23.48 2.35 -3.93
CA ASP A 182 -24.30 1.37 -3.22
C ASP A 182 -24.64 1.81 -1.78
N CYS A 183 -23.73 2.49 -1.07
CA CYS A 183 -24.02 3.10 0.23
C CYS A 183 -25.14 4.15 0.15
N PHE A 184 -25.18 4.99 -0.89
CA PHE A 184 -26.27 5.95 -1.10
C PHE A 184 -27.59 5.25 -1.42
N VAL A 185 -27.55 4.16 -2.20
CA VAL A 185 -28.74 3.34 -2.47
C VAL A 185 -29.25 2.68 -1.19
N GLY A 186 -28.35 2.09 -0.39
CA GLY A 186 -28.67 1.51 0.90
C GLY A 186 -29.31 2.54 1.84
N PHE A 187 -28.72 3.73 1.94
CA PHE A 187 -29.28 4.84 2.71
C PHE A 187 -30.66 5.30 2.21
N TYR A 188 -30.88 5.35 0.89
CA TYR A 188 -32.21 5.64 0.34
C TYR A 188 -33.24 4.57 0.73
N LEU A 189 -32.84 3.31 0.77
CA LEU A 189 -33.71 2.17 1.08
C LEU A 189 -34.09 2.06 2.56
N THR A 190 -33.28 2.62 3.47
CA THR A 190 -33.57 2.67 4.92
C THR A 190 -34.65 3.68 5.28
N LEU A 191 -34.95 4.65 4.40
CA LEU A 191 -36.06 5.59 4.61
C LEU A 191 -37.42 4.88 4.57
N PRO A 192 -38.40 5.31 5.40
CA PRO A 192 -39.70 4.67 5.49
C PRO A 192 -40.42 4.69 4.13
N PRO A 193 -41.04 3.57 3.72
CA PRO A 193 -41.82 3.54 2.48
C PRO A 193 -43.01 4.50 2.59
N ARG A 194 -43.32 5.20 1.49
CA ARG A 194 -44.49 6.10 1.44
C ARG A 194 -45.75 5.32 1.85
N PRO A 195 -46.56 5.86 2.78
CA PRO A 195 -47.78 5.20 3.21
C PRO A 195 -48.69 5.00 1.99
N ARG A 196 -49.14 3.75 1.79
CA ARG A 196 -50.13 3.42 0.77
C ARG A 196 -51.43 4.10 1.20
N LYS A 197 -51.94 5.06 0.42
CA LYS A 197 -53.29 5.62 0.64
C LYS A 197 -54.29 4.47 0.48
N GLN A 198 -54.69 3.85 1.58
CA GLN A 198 -55.90 3.05 1.62
C GLN A 198 -57.06 4.03 1.48
N PHE A 199 -57.64 4.08 0.29
CA PHE A 199 -58.95 4.68 0.12
C PHE A 199 -59.92 3.85 0.96
N LEU A 200 -60.34 4.41 2.09
CA LEU A 200 -61.46 3.93 2.88
C LEU A 200 -62.73 4.05 2.02
N THR A 201 -63.06 2.99 1.30
CA THR A 201 -64.43 2.75 0.84
C THR A 201 -65.25 2.35 2.06
N LEU A 202 -65.85 3.34 2.72
CA LEU A 202 -66.95 3.11 3.66
C LEU A 202 -68.24 3.04 2.82
N GLN A 203 -68.80 1.83 2.73
CA GLN A 203 -70.22 1.60 2.42
C GLN A 203 -71.04 1.76 3.69
#